data_AF-A0A7T7R902-F1
#
_entry.id   AF-A0A7T7R902-F1
#
_cell.length_a   1.000
_cell.length_b   1.000
_cell.length_c   1.000
_cell.angle_alpha   90.00
_cell.angle_beta   90.00
_cell.angle_gamma   90.00
#
_symmetry.space_group_name_H-M   'P 1'
#
loop_
_entity.id
_entity.type
_entity.pdbx_description
1 polymer ?
#
loop_
_entity_poly.entity_id
_entity_poly.type
_entity_poly.pdbx_seq_one_letter_code
_entity_poly.pdbx_strand_id
1 'polypeptide(L)'
;MSDFEKWFVDQDFYTNMRFTYGENLFHKDLGVYRILPVQMAFKAWEDQKAKLNNMEACYIGVKKQVEAVSQVLCELKESLKDFREMDLYDKGYRVTTEYVIADLEQALRGAND
;
A
#
# COMPACT_ATOMS: atom_id res chain seq x y z
N MET A 1 -26.03 0.38 -9.37
CA MET A 1 -24.83 0.32 -10.21
C MET A 1 -23.66 -0.22 -9.40
N SER A 2 -22.90 -1.14 -9.99
CA SER A 2 -21.63 -1.64 -9.43
C SER A 2 -20.54 -0.56 -9.43
N ASP A 3 -19.45 -0.77 -8.68
CA ASP A 3 -18.30 0.14 -8.68
C ASP A 3 -17.70 0.33 -10.09
N PHE A 4 -17.64 -0.76 -10.86
CA PHE A 4 -17.23 -0.72 -12.26
C PHE A 4 -18.16 0.16 -13.08
N GLU A 5 -19.48 0.00 -12.94
CA GLU A 5 -20.45 0.80 -13.70
C GLU A 5 -20.36 2.28 -13.38
N LYS A 6 -20.13 2.65 -12.11
CA LYS A 6 -19.88 4.04 -11.71
C LYS A 6 -18.61 4.57 -12.38
N TRP A 7 -17.51 3.83 -12.29
CA TRP A 7 -16.25 4.19 -12.97
C TRP A 7 -16.42 4.32 -14.49
N PHE A 8 -17.17 3.40 -15.11
CA PHE A 8 -17.40 3.38 -16.55
C PHE A 8 -18.23 4.58 -17.01
N VAL A 9 -19.20 5.03 -16.21
CA VAL A 9 -20.01 6.23 -16.48
C VAL A 9 -19.18 7.50 -16.49
N ASP A 10 -18.13 7.56 -15.67
CA ASP A 10 -17.24 8.71 -15.57
C ASP A 10 -16.22 8.81 -16.73
N GLN A 11 -16.20 7.84 -17.65
CA GLN A 11 -15.27 7.84 -18.77
C GLN A 11 -15.76 8.71 -19.94
N ASP A 12 -14.84 9.38 -20.64
CA ASP A 12 -15.17 10.29 -21.74
C ASP A 12 -15.96 9.61 -22.89
N PHE A 13 -15.76 8.31 -23.10
CA PHE A 13 -16.47 7.53 -24.12
C PHE A 13 -17.88 7.08 -23.68
N TYR A 14 -18.29 7.29 -22.44
CA TYR A 14 -19.56 6.80 -21.90
C TYR A 14 -20.76 7.33 -22.69
N THR A 15 -20.78 8.63 -23.00
CA THR A 15 -21.89 9.27 -23.73
C THR A 15 -22.13 8.59 -25.08
N ASN A 16 -21.05 8.29 -25.81
CA ASN A 16 -21.14 7.59 -27.10
C ASN A 16 -21.66 6.16 -26.94
N MET A 17 -21.13 5.42 -25.96
CA MET A 17 -21.58 4.07 -25.67
C MET A 17 -23.06 4.04 -25.26
N ARG A 18 -23.49 5.01 -24.44
CA ARG A 18 -24.87 5.15 -24.01
C ARG A 18 -25.80 5.52 -25.16
N PHE A 19 -25.36 6.35 -26.09
CA PHE A 19 -26.10 6.66 -27.32
C PHE A 19 -26.29 5.42 -28.20
N THR A 20 -25.23 4.61 -28.39
CA THR A 20 -25.28 3.41 -29.24
C THR A 20 -26.10 2.28 -28.64
N TYR A 21 -25.92 1.99 -27.35
CA TYR A 21 -26.49 0.79 -26.72
C TYR A 21 -27.70 1.08 -25.81
N GLY A 22 -27.96 2.35 -25.48
CA GLY A 22 -29.10 2.76 -24.67
C GLY A 22 -29.17 2.02 -23.33
N GLU A 23 -30.37 1.61 -22.93
CA GLU A 23 -30.65 0.86 -21.70
C GLU A 23 -29.96 -0.50 -21.64
N ASN A 24 -29.57 -1.05 -22.79
CA ASN A 24 -28.92 -2.35 -22.84
C ASN A 24 -27.40 -2.29 -22.60
N LEU A 25 -26.81 -1.10 -22.41
CA LEU A 25 -25.37 -0.91 -22.27
C LEU A 25 -24.76 -1.80 -21.18
N PHE A 26 -25.41 -1.88 -20.02
CA PHE A 26 -24.96 -2.68 -18.89
C PHE A 26 -25.75 -3.98 -18.72
N HIS A 27 -26.51 -4.40 -19.73
CA HIS A 27 -27.25 -5.65 -19.67
C HIS A 27 -26.31 -6.84 -19.51
N LYS A 28 -26.63 -7.70 -18.55
CA LYS A 28 -25.88 -8.92 -18.26
C LYS A 28 -26.72 -10.12 -18.64
N ASP A 29 -26.06 -11.10 -19.25
CA ASP A 29 -26.60 -12.44 -19.44
C ASP A 29 -25.73 -13.43 -18.66
N LEU A 30 -26.36 -14.28 -17.85
CA LEU A 30 -25.68 -15.23 -16.94
C LEU A 30 -24.55 -14.58 -16.10
N GLY A 31 -24.73 -13.32 -15.70
CA GLY A 31 -23.76 -12.56 -14.91
C GLY A 31 -22.65 -11.86 -15.70
N VAL A 32 -22.61 -12.01 -17.02
CA VAL A 32 -21.58 -11.42 -17.90
C VAL A 32 -22.17 -10.26 -18.72
N TYR A 33 -21.44 -9.15 -18.83
CA TYR A 33 -21.85 -8.05 -19.71
C TYR A 33 -21.93 -8.52 -21.16
N ARG A 34 -23.09 -8.27 -21.80
CA ARG A 34 -23.33 -8.73 -23.18
C ARG A 34 -22.57 -7.89 -24.23
N ILE A 35 -22.43 -6.59 -23.97
CA ILE A 35 -21.75 -5.67 -24.87
C ILE A 35 -20.24 -5.88 -24.75
N LEU A 36 -19.62 -6.40 -25.83
CA LEU A 36 -18.20 -6.81 -25.83
C LEU A 36 -17.24 -5.71 -25.33
N PRO A 37 -17.35 -4.44 -25.76
CA PRO A 37 -16.50 -3.37 -25.21
C PRO A 37 -16.66 -3.20 -23.69
N VAL A 38 -17.88 -3.30 -23.16
CA VAL A 38 -18.14 -3.22 -21.71
C VAL A 38 -17.54 -4.42 -20.99
N GLN A 39 -17.66 -5.62 -21.57
CA GLN A 39 -17.07 -6.83 -21.02
C GLN A 39 -15.53 -6.77 -20.97
N MET A 40 -14.90 -6.27 -22.04
CA MET A 40 -13.45 -6.08 -22.10
C MET A 40 -12.97 -5.07 -21.06
N ALA A 41 -13.67 -3.93 -20.97
CA ALA A 41 -13.38 -2.91 -19.96
C ALA A 41 -13.56 -3.45 -18.53
N PHE A 42 -14.59 -4.25 -18.28
CA PHE A 42 -14.83 -4.87 -16.99
C PHE A 42 -13.68 -5.79 -16.57
N LYS A 43 -13.22 -6.67 -17.47
CA LYS A 43 -12.08 -7.57 -17.20
C LYS A 43 -10.80 -6.78 -16.90
N ALA A 44 -10.48 -5.79 -17.73
CA ALA A 44 -9.30 -4.95 -17.51
C ALA A 44 -9.38 -4.19 -16.18
N TRP A 45 -10.56 -3.68 -15.83
CA TRP A 45 -10.80 -2.99 -14.55
C TRP A 45 -10.66 -3.94 -13.36
N GLU A 46 -11.19 -5.16 -13.45
CA GLU A 46 -11.10 -6.18 -12.41
C GLU A 46 -9.65 -6.61 -12.17
N ASP A 47 -8.90 -6.86 -13.24
CA ASP A 47 -7.46 -7.17 -13.16
C ASP A 47 -6.67 -6.04 -12.51
N GLN A 48 -6.98 -4.79 -12.86
CA GLN A 48 -6.33 -3.61 -12.28
C GLN A 48 -6.68 -3.46 -10.79
N LYS A 49 -7.95 -3.66 -10.43
CA LYS A 49 -8.41 -3.62 -9.04
C LYS A 49 -7.71 -4.70 -8.20
N ALA A 50 -7.57 -5.92 -8.73
CA ALA A 50 -6.84 -6.98 -8.05
C ALA A 50 -5.36 -6.64 -7.81
N LYS A 51 -4.69 -6.05 -8.81
CA LYS A 51 -3.30 -5.59 -8.66
C LYS A 51 -3.15 -4.51 -7.59
N LEU A 52 -4.05 -3.52 -7.58
CA LEU A 52 -4.05 -2.46 -6.58
C LEU A 52 -4.26 -3.02 -5.17
N ASN A 53 -5.23 -3.91 -4.99
CA ASN A 53 -5.49 -4.54 -3.70
C ASN A 53 -4.26 -5.34 -3.20
N ASN A 54 -3.60 -6.08 -4.09
CA ASN A 54 -2.39 -6.83 -3.73
C ASN A 54 -1.23 -5.89 -3.34
N MET A 55 -1.07 -4.79 -4.06
CA MET A 55 -0.05 -3.78 -3.76
C MET A 55 -0.35 -3.05 -2.45
N GLU A 56 -1.61 -2.73 -2.18
CA GLU A 56 -2.05 -2.15 -0.91
C GLU A 56 -1.78 -3.10 0.27
N ALA A 57 -2.10 -4.38 0.12
CA ALA A 57 -1.81 -5.39 1.14
C ALA A 57 -0.30 -5.49 1.43
N CYS A 58 0.54 -5.45 0.39
CA CYS A 58 2.00 -5.42 0.52
C CYS A 58 2.46 -4.17 1.27
N TYR A 59 1.97 -2.99 0.87
CA TYR A 59 2.31 -1.71 1.50
C TYR A 59 1.94 -1.69 2.99
N ILE A 60 0.75 -2.18 3.35
CA ILE A 60 0.31 -2.29 4.75
C ILE A 60 1.26 -3.22 5.53
N GLY A 61 1.69 -4.33 4.93
CA GLY A 61 2.63 -5.27 5.55
C GLY A 61 3.97 -4.61 5.86
N VAL A 62 4.56 -3.92 4.89
CA VAL A 62 5.83 -3.19 5.05
C VAL A 62 5.68 -2.08 6.09
N LYS A 63 4.58 -1.31 6.05
CA LYS A 63 4.31 -0.24 7.02
C LYS A 63 4.32 -0.76 8.46
N LYS A 64 3.68 -1.91 8.73
CA LYS A 64 3.70 -2.53 10.07
C LYS A 64 5.11 -2.94 10.50
N GLN A 65 5.93 -3.44 9.58
CA GLN A 65 7.32 -3.79 9.89
C GLN A 65 8.14 -2.54 10.24
N VAL A 66 7.98 -1.44 9.49
CA VAL A 66 8.63 -0.16 9.77
C VAL A 66 8.20 0.39 11.13
N GLU A 67 6.91 0.35 11.46
CA GLU A 67 6.39 0.77 12.77
C GLU A 67 6.98 -0.06 13.91
N ALA A 68 7.08 -1.38 13.74
CA ALA A 68 7.69 -2.27 14.74
C ALA A 68 9.18 -1.97 14.95
N VAL A 69 9.95 -1.77 13.87
CA VAL A 69 11.38 -1.40 13.96
C VAL A 69 11.55 -0.04 14.62
N SER A 70 10.70 0.94 14.29
CA SER A 70 10.73 2.26 14.93
C SER A 70 10.46 2.18 16.43
N GLN A 71 9.54 1.31 16.86
CA GLN A 71 9.25 1.10 18.28
C GLN A 71 10.46 0.51 19.02
N VAL A 72 11.07 -0.53 18.47
CA VAL A 72 12.29 -1.16 19.05
C VAL A 72 13.43 -0.15 19.14
N LEU A 73 13.59 0.72 18.14
CA LEU A 73 14.59 1.78 18.15
C LEU A 73 14.38 2.78 19.30
N CYS A 74 13.12 3.15 19.61
CA CYS A 74 12.80 4.00 20.74
C CYS A 74 13.19 3.32 22.07
N GLU A 75 12.80 2.07 22.26
CA GLU A 75 13.13 1.29 23.47
C GLU A 75 14.64 1.12 23.65
N LEU A 76 15.38 0.89 22.55
CA LEU A 76 16.83 0.79 22.57
C LEU A 76 17.48 2.12 22.97
N LYS A 77 16.96 3.24 22.49
CA LYS A 77 17.44 4.58 22.87
C LYS A 77 17.18 4.89 24.34
N GLU A 78 16.03 4.50 24.87
CA GLU A 78 15.68 4.70 26.28
C GLU A 78 16.58 3.86 27.18
N SER A 79 16.72 2.56 26.91
CA SER A 79 17.61 1.70 27.68
C SER A 79 19.07 2.20 27.66
N LEU A 80 19.57 2.67 26.50
CA LEU A 80 20.91 3.25 26.41
C LEU A 80 21.09 4.48 27.31
N LYS A 81 20.03 5.31 27.49
CA LYS A 81 20.06 6.44 28.42
C LYS A 81 20.11 5.95 29.87
N ASP A 82 19.23 5.03 30.25
CA ASP A 82 19.17 4.49 31.62
C ASP A 82 20.51 3.87 32.03
N PHE A 83 21.12 3.09 31.13
CA PHE A 83 22.43 2.50 31.34
C PHE A 83 23.59 3.51 31.32
N ARG A 84 23.42 4.65 30.66
CA ARG A 84 24.37 5.76 30.74
C ARG A 84 24.37 6.37 32.13
N GLU A 85 23.17 6.57 32.69
CA GLU A 85 22.96 7.16 34.00
C GLU A 85 23.42 6.25 35.15
N MET A 86 23.29 4.92 35.00
CA MET A 86 23.70 3.95 36.03
C MET A 86 25.19 3.53 35.98
N ASP A 87 25.97 4.03 35.01
CA ASP A 87 27.37 3.61 34.74
C ASP A 87 27.57 2.08 34.57
N LEU A 88 26.53 1.38 34.14
CA LEU A 88 26.49 -0.10 34.11
C LEU A 88 27.08 -0.74 32.85
N TYR A 89 27.51 0.05 31.86
CA TYR A 89 27.92 -0.47 30.55
C TYR A 89 29.43 -0.39 30.33
N ASP A 90 30.00 -1.52 29.90
CA ASP A 90 31.33 -1.53 29.30
C ASP A 90 31.35 -0.70 28.01
N LYS A 91 32.47 0.01 27.79
CA LYS A 91 32.64 0.98 26.70
C LYS A 91 32.43 0.35 25.33
N GLY A 92 32.79 -0.92 25.13
CA GLY A 92 32.62 -1.62 23.85
C GLY A 92 31.14 -1.85 23.50
N TYR A 93 30.32 -2.20 24.50
CA TYR A 93 28.89 -2.41 24.31
C TYR A 93 28.15 -1.10 24.01
N ARG A 94 28.52 0.01 24.68
CA ARG A 94 27.95 1.34 24.38
C ARG A 94 28.17 1.75 22.93
N VAL A 95 29.42 1.65 22.47
CA VAL A 95 29.79 2.01 21.09
C VAL A 95 29.03 1.16 20.07
N THR A 96 28.91 -0.14 20.32
CA THR A 96 28.17 -1.06 19.42
C THR A 96 26.69 -0.71 19.34
N THR A 97 26.03 -0.42 20.47
CA THR A 97 24.62 -0.02 20.51
C THR A 97 24.37 1.31 19.79
N GLU A 98 25.27 2.29 19.94
CA GLU A 98 25.18 3.58 19.23
C GLU A 98 25.26 3.41 17.71
N TYR A 99 26.15 2.54 17.20
CA TYR A 99 26.21 2.22 15.77
C TYR A 99 24.93 1.58 15.26
N VAL A 100 24.38 0.60 15.99
CA VAL A 100 23.12 -0.05 15.62
C VAL A 100 21.96 0.95 15.58
N ILE A 101 21.89 1.86 16.55
CA ILE A 101 20.88 2.94 16.56
C ILE A 101 21.02 3.83 15.31
N ALA A 102 22.25 4.22 14.96
CA ALA A 102 22.51 5.07 13.80
C ALA A 102 22.12 4.39 12.48
N ASP A 103 22.47 3.11 12.32
CA ASP A 103 22.12 2.32 11.14
C ASP A 103 20.59 2.16 10.99
N LEU A 104 19.89 1.91 12.10
CA LEU A 104 18.43 1.82 12.12
C LEU A 104 17.75 3.16 11.80
N GLU A 105 18.28 4.27 12.32
CA GLU A 105 17.79 5.61 11.95
C GLU A 105 17.99 5.90 10.46
N GLN A 106 19.14 5.56 9.90
CA GLN A 106 19.42 5.75 8.48
C GLN A 106 18.50 4.88 7.62
N ALA A 107 18.31 3.62 8.00
CA ALA A 107 17.40 2.70 7.30
C ALA A 107 15.95 3.19 7.31
N LEU A 108 15.47 3.74 8.43
CA LEU A 108 14.11 4.26 8.56
C LEU A 108 13.88 5.57 7.80
N ARG A 109 14.90 6.42 7.64
CA ARG A 109 14.82 7.63 6.80
C ARG A 109 14.75 7.29 5.30
N GLY A 110 15.13 6.07 4.92
CA GLY A 110 15.23 5.63 3.53
C GLY A 110 16.49 6.18 2.84
N ALA A 111 16.76 5.68 1.64
CA ALA A 111 17.82 6.24 0.79
C ALA A 111 17.36 7.61 0.29
N ASN A 112 17.76 8.67 0.99
CA ASN A 112 17.78 10.01 0.40
C ASN A 112 19.01 10.08 -0.51
N ASP A 113 18.79 9.90 -1.81
CA ASP A 113 19.67 10.45 -2.86
C ASP A 113 19.25 11.90 -3.17
#